data_AF-A0A507BZP8-F1
#
_entry.id   AF-A0A507BZP8-F1
#
_cell.length_a   1.000
_cell.length_b   1.000
_cell.length_c   1.000
_cell.angle_alpha   90.00
_cell.angle_beta   90.00
_cell.angle_gamma   90.00
#
_symmetry.space_group_name_H-M   'P 1'
#
loop_
_entity.id
_entity.type
_entity.pdbx_description
1 polymer ?
#
loop_
_entity_poly.entity_id
_entity_poly.type
_entity_poly.pdbx_seq_one_letter_code
_entity_poly.pdbx_strand_id
1 'polypeptide(L)' 'MSMFRGIIGAGENGIRRSQVVHRMYWQRDGDRPTYIRGSGDSATFFLAVAGVLGLIGISATHLSSLIKGK' A
#
# COMPACT_ATOMS: atom_id res chain seq x y z
N MET A 1 -22.07 38.04 -10.41
CA MET A 1 -21.25 37.22 -9.48
C MET A 1 -22.08 36.08 -8.85
N SER A 2 -22.48 35.03 -9.59
CA SER A 2 -23.30 33.95 -8.96
C SER A 2 -23.17 32.52 -9.54
N MET A 3 -22.30 32.24 -10.51
CA MET A 3 -22.10 30.86 -11.00
C MET A 3 -20.81 30.20 -10.49
N PHE A 4 -19.74 30.97 -10.24
CA PHE A 4 -18.46 30.42 -9.80
C PHE A 4 -18.47 29.83 -8.38
N ARG A 5 -19.31 30.35 -7.46
CA ARG A 5 -19.44 29.80 -6.10
C ARG A 5 -20.16 28.44 -6.06
N GLY A 6 -21.03 28.14 -7.02
CA GLY A 6 -21.75 26.86 -7.08
C GLY A 6 -20.85 25.68 -7.47
N ILE A 7 -19.89 25.93 -8.37
CA ILE A 7 -18.94 24.92 -8.84
C ILE A 7 -17.89 24.63 -7.75
N ILE A 8 -17.41 25.67 -7.06
CA ILE A 8 -16.45 25.52 -5.94
C ILE A 8 -17.08 24.77 -4.76
N GLY A 9 -18.32 25.11 -4.39
CA GLY A 9 -19.03 24.44 -3.29
C GLY A 9 -19.40 22.97 -3.58
N ALA A 10 -19.64 22.61 -4.85
CA ALA A 10 -19.88 21.21 -5.24
C ALA A 10 -18.60 20.37 -5.19
N GLY A 11 -17.46 20.95 -5.61
CA GLY A 11 -16.14 20.31 -5.54
C GLY A 11 -15.67 20.09 -4.10
N GLU A 12 -15.85 21.08 -3.22
CA GLU A 12 -15.50 20.95 -1.79
C GLU A 12 -16.30 19.86 -1.08
N ASN A 13 -17.58 19.70 -1.40
CA ASN A 13 -18.43 18.64 -0.83
C ASN A 13 -18.04 17.24 -1.36
N GLY A 14 -17.65 17.13 -2.63
CA GLY A 14 -17.15 15.87 -3.21
C GLY A 14 -15.82 15.43 -2.60
N ILE A 15 -14.89 16.37 -2.42
CA ILE A 15 -13.57 16.12 -1.80
C ILE A 15 -13.72 15.77 -0.32
N ARG A 16 -14.57 16.48 0.43
CA ARG A 16 -14.87 16.12 1.82
C ARG A 16 -15.47 14.73 1.93
N ARG A 17 -16.38 14.36 1.02
CA ARG A 17 -16.98 13.02 1.01
C ARG A 17 -15.95 11.92 0.71
N SER A 18 -15.07 12.12 -0.26
CA SER A 18 -14.01 11.14 -0.56
C SER A 18 -12.98 11.01 0.57
N GLN A 19 -12.62 12.11 1.23
CA GLN A 19 -11.75 12.11 2.41
C GLN A 19 -12.39 11.38 3.59
N VAL A 20 -13.68 11.59 3.84
CA VAL A 20 -14.43 10.86 4.90
C VAL A 20 -14.52 9.38 4.58
N VAL A 21 -14.83 9.00 3.33
CA VAL A 21 -14.86 7.60 2.89
C VAL A 21 -13.49 6.94 3.02
N HIS A 22 -12.42 7.63 2.63
CA HIS A 22 -11.05 7.15 2.77
C HIS A 22 -10.69 6.96 4.25
N ARG A 23 -11.02 7.92 5.11
CA ARG A 23 -10.80 7.79 6.57
C ARG A 23 -11.58 6.62 7.15
N MET A 24 -12.86 6.47 6.79
CA MET A 24 -13.70 5.35 7.24
C MET A 24 -13.14 4.00 6.77
N TYR A 25 -12.64 3.92 5.54
CA TYR A 25 -12.04 2.71 5.00
C TYR A 25 -10.84 2.23 5.83
N TRP A 26 -9.96 3.15 6.25
CA TRP A 26 -8.80 2.82 7.08
C TRP A 26 -9.11 2.64 8.56
N GLN A 27 -10.19 3.23 9.06
CA GLN A 27 -10.63 3.11 10.46
C GLN A 27 -11.61 1.96 10.69
N ARG A 28 -12.18 1.39 9.63
CA ARG A 28 -13.11 0.26 9.75
C ARG A 28 -12.39 -0.96 10.30
N ASP A 29 -12.99 -1.57 11.33
CA ASP A 29 -12.56 -2.86 11.83
C ASP A 29 -12.70 -3.91 10.72
N GLY A 30 -11.65 -4.71 10.55
CA GLY A 30 -11.63 -5.75 9.55
C GLY A 30 -10.52 -6.74 9.84
N ASP A 31 -10.70 -7.96 9.32
CA ASP A 31 -9.82 -9.09 9.60
C ASP A 31 -8.45 -8.98 8.93
N ARG A 32 -8.22 -7.92 8.13
CA ARG A 32 -6.99 -7.71 7.37
C ARG A 32 -6.13 -6.61 8.01
N PRO A 33 -4.82 -6.86 8.18
CA PRO A 33 -3.85 -5.85 8.57
C PRO A 33 -3.86 -4.66 7.62
N THR A 34 -3.51 -3.48 8.16
CA THR A 34 -3.51 -2.21 7.43
C THR A 34 -2.62 -2.26 6.18
N TYR A 35 -1.45 -2.89 6.25
CA TYR A 35 -0.48 -2.90 5.14
C TYR A 35 -0.88 -3.78 3.94
N ILE A 36 -1.98 -4.54 4.01
CA ILE A 36 -2.56 -5.29 2.87
C ILE A 36 -4.05 -4.97 2.65
N ARG A 37 -4.55 -3.91 3.27
CA ARG A 37 -5.98 -3.59 3.25
C ARG A 37 -6.38 -3.02 1.89
N GLY A 38 -5.57 -2.12 1.33
CA GLY A 38 -5.79 -1.46 0.05
C GLY A 38 -5.92 -2.42 -1.12
N SER A 39 -6.69 -2.00 -2.13
CA SER A 39 -6.76 -2.73 -3.40
C SER A 39 -5.39 -2.71 -4.06
N GLY A 40 -4.75 -3.87 -4.18
CA GLY A 40 -3.40 -4.01 -4.75
C GLY A 40 -2.28 -4.07 -3.71
N ASP A 41 -2.52 -3.66 -2.46
CA ASP A 41 -1.50 -3.70 -1.40
C ASP A 41 -1.04 -5.14 -1.13
N SER A 42 -1.95 -6.10 -1.19
CA SER A 42 -1.60 -7.52 -1.05
C SER A 42 -0.63 -7.98 -2.13
N ALA A 43 -0.81 -7.56 -3.38
CA ALA A 43 0.08 -7.92 -4.48
C ALA A 43 1.47 -7.29 -4.30
N THR A 44 1.51 -6.00 -3.92
CA THR A 44 2.76 -5.31 -3.59
C THR A 44 3.48 -5.96 -2.43
N PHE A 45 2.75 -6.36 -1.39
CA PHE A 45 3.31 -7.09 -0.25
C PHE A 45 3.91 -8.44 -0.68
N PHE A 46 3.21 -9.23 -1.49
CA PHE A 46 3.73 -10.49 -1.99
C PHE A 46 5.01 -10.31 -2.82
N LEU A 47 5.04 -9.30 -3.70
CA LEU A 47 6.24 -8.99 -4.49
C LEU A 47 7.42 -8.58 -3.60
N ALA A 48 7.17 -7.75 -2.58
CA ALA A 48 8.19 -7.35 -1.62
C ALA A 48 8.76 -8.55 -0.84
N VAL A 49 7.88 -9.42 -0.32
CA VAL A 49 8.28 -10.63 0.42
C VAL A 49 9.06 -11.58 -0.48
N ALA A 50 8.59 -11.83 -1.71
CA ALA A 50 9.29 -12.68 -2.66
C ALA A 50 10.69 -12.13 -2.99
N GLY A 51 10.81 -10.82 -3.19
CA GLY A 51 12.09 -10.16 -3.42
C GLY A 51 13.07 -10.32 -2.25
N VAL A 52 12.61 -10.08 -1.02
CA VAL A 52 13.43 -10.24 0.18
C VAL A 52 13.88 -11.69 0.36
N LEU A 53 12.97 -12.65 0.24
CA LEU A 53 13.30 -14.07 0.37
C LEU A 53 14.25 -14.55 -0.74
N GLY A 54 14.05 -14.07 -1.97
CA GLY A 54 14.95 -14.35 -3.08
C GLY A 54 16.37 -13.84 -2.82
N LEU A 55 16.50 -12.59 -2.34
CA LEU A 55 17.78 -12.01 -1.98
C LEU A 55 18.46 -12.77 -0.83
N ILE A 56 17.71 -13.14 0.22
CA ILE A 56 18.24 -13.96 1.32
C ILE A 56 18.75 -15.30 0.79
N GLY A 57 18.00 -15.95 -0.10
CA GLY A 57 18.42 -17.20 -0.73
C GLY A 57 19.73 -17.06 -1.51
N ILE A 58 19.86 -16.01 -2.33
CA ILE A 58 21.09 -15.70 -3.07
C ILE A 58 22.24 -15.40 -2.11
N SER A 59 22.02 -14.59 -1.08
CA SER A 59 23.05 -14.28 -0.08
C SER A 59 23.51 -15.55 0.66
N ALA A 60 22.60 -16.46 0.98
CA ALA A 60 22.92 -17.72 1.63
C ALA A 60 23.75 -18.65 0.74
N THR A 61 23.45 -18.72 -0.57
CA THR A 61 24.26 -19.52 -1.51
C THR A 61 25.66 -18.93 -1.67
N HIS A 62 25.78 -17.61 -1.80
CA HIS A 62 27.07 -16.93 -1.85
C HIS A 62 27.88 -17.14 -0.57
N LEU A 63 27.27 -16.99 0.61
CA LEU A 63 27.92 -17.25 1.89
C LEU A 63 28.40 -18.70 2.01
N SER A 64 27.58 -19.67 1.57
CA SER A 64 27.96 -21.09 1.55
C SER A 64 29.15 -21.35 0.63
N SER A 65 29.22 -20.71 -0.55
CA SER A 65 30.39 -20.81 -1.44
C SER A 65 31.65 -20.24 -0.80
N LEU A 66 31.55 -19.06 -0.17
CA LEU A 66 32.66 -18.42 0.55
C LEU A 66 33.18 -19.31 1.69
N ILE A 67 32.29 -19.87 2.52
CA ILE A 67 32.67 -20.78 3.61
C ILE A 67 33.35 -22.05 3.06
N LYS A 68 32.89 -22.56 1.92
CA LYS A 68 33.47 -23.75 1.27
C LYS A 68 34.75 -23.44 0.49
N GLY A 69 35.21 -22.18 0.47
CA GLY A 69 36.42 -21.77 -0.24
C GLY A 69 36.33 -21.96 -1.76
N LYS A 70 35.12 -21.90 -2.32
CA LYS A 70 34.87 -22.00 -3.78
C LYS A 70 34.75 -20.63 -4.42
#